data_AF-A0A7C4TDB5-F1
#
_entry.id   AF-A0A7C4TDB5-F1
#
_cell.length_a   1.000
_cell.length_b   1.000
_cell.length_c   1.000
_cell.angle_alpha   90.00
_cell.angle_beta   90.00
_cell.angle_gamma   90.00
#
_symmetry.space_group_name_H-M   'P 1'
#
loop_
_entity.id
_entity.type
_entity.pdbx_description
1 polymer ?
#
loop_
_entity_poly.entity_id
_entity_poly.type
_entity_poly.pdbx_seq_one_letter_code
_entity_poly.pdbx_strand_id
1 'polypeptide(L)'
;ANLATNERRRTRRADAVRRRLVDDVEVVDTYPSELAELMHLEPGLRALLFLVDVEGEPIAEAADAVGMRPAAARMALTRARRRLRAEITMESDGD
;
A
#
# COMPACT_ATOMS: atom_id res chain seq x y z
N ALA A 1 -4.95 -21.54 4.03
CA ALA A 1 -5.72 -20.94 2.93
C ALA A 1 -4.80 -20.84 1.70
N ASN A 2 -5.32 -21.03 0.48
CA ASN A 2 -4.50 -21.21 -0.73
C ASN A 2 -4.31 -19.88 -1.48
N LEU A 3 -3.20 -19.20 -1.19
CA LEU A 3 -2.80 -17.87 -1.71
C LEU A 3 -2.99 -17.76 -3.23
N ALA A 4 -2.58 -18.79 -3.97
CA ALA A 4 -2.65 -18.84 -5.43
C ALA A 4 -4.09 -18.77 -6.00
N THR A 5 -5.10 -19.23 -5.25
CA THR A 5 -6.49 -19.17 -5.69
C THR A 5 -7.10 -17.79 -5.46
N ASN A 6 -6.67 -17.09 -4.41
CA ASN A 6 -7.11 -15.73 -4.12
C ASN A 6 -6.49 -14.73 -5.11
N GLU A 7 -5.21 -14.90 -5.47
CA GLU A 7 -4.52 -14.13 -6.51
C GLU A 7 -5.26 -14.14 -7.85
N ARG A 8 -5.77 -15.31 -8.27
CA ARG A 8 -6.51 -15.46 -9.54
C ARG A 8 -7.86 -14.76 -9.54
N ARG A 9 -8.47 -14.55 -8.37
CA ARG A 9 -9.76 -13.87 -8.24
C ARG A 9 -9.58 -12.35 -8.19
N ARG A 10 -8.47 -11.88 -7.61
CA ARG A 10 -8.09 -10.47 -7.52
C ARG A 10 -7.63 -9.90 -8.86
N THR A 11 -6.80 -10.65 -9.59
CA THR A 11 -6.35 -10.27 -10.96
C THR A 11 -7.52 -9.98 -11.90
N ARG A 12 -8.60 -10.79 -11.87
CA ARG A 12 -9.80 -10.54 -12.66
C ARG A 12 -10.57 -9.26 -12.31
N ARG A 13 -10.55 -8.82 -11.04
CA ARG A 13 -11.18 -7.55 -10.65
C ARG A 13 -10.30 -6.35 -11.00
N ALA A 14 -8.99 -6.48 -10.76
CA ALA A 14 -8.01 -5.47 -11.12
C ALA A 14 -8.07 -5.14 -12.62
N ASP A 15 -8.19 -6.16 -13.49
CA ASP A 15 -8.34 -5.97 -14.94
C ASP A 15 -9.58 -5.15 -15.33
N ALA A 16 -10.68 -5.28 -14.59
CA ALA A 16 -11.90 -4.54 -14.87
C ALA A 16 -11.80 -3.06 -14.47
N VAL A 17 -11.09 -2.77 -13.37
CA VAL A 17 -10.81 -1.39 -12.91
C VAL A 17 -9.75 -0.74 -13.80
N ARG A 18 -8.71 -1.49 -14.17
CA ARG A 18 -7.61 -1.01 -15.02
C ARG A 18 -8.12 -0.53 -16.38
N ARG A 19 -9.08 -1.25 -17.00
CA ARG A 19 -9.72 -0.82 -18.26
C ARG A 19 -10.50 0.50 -18.16
N ARG A 20 -10.90 0.92 -16.96
CA ARG A 20 -11.57 2.21 -16.72
C ARG A 20 -10.61 3.38 -16.52
N LEU A 21 -9.34 3.11 -16.24
CA LEU A 21 -8.32 4.11 -15.89
C LEU A 21 -7.40 4.48 -17.06
N VAL A 22 -7.55 3.86 -18.24
CA VAL A 22 -6.66 4.09 -19.41
C VAL A 22 -6.95 5.42 -20.15
N ASP A 23 -7.86 6.24 -19.64
CA ASP A 23 -8.21 7.53 -20.26
C ASP A 23 -7.83 8.66 -19.29
N ASP A 24 -6.53 8.99 -19.21
CA ASP A 24 -6.04 10.33 -18.84
C ASP A 24 -4.50 10.46 -18.94
N VAL A 25 -4.09 11.48 -19.71
CA VAL A 25 -2.84 12.28 -19.79
C VAL A 25 -1.53 11.70 -19.21
N GLU A 26 -0.48 11.65 -20.06
CA GLU A 26 0.93 11.42 -19.67
C GLU A 26 1.44 12.53 -18.74
N VAL A 27 1.30 12.33 -17.43
CA VAL A 27 2.08 13.03 -16.42
C VAL A 27 3.33 12.20 -16.16
N VAL A 28 4.51 12.76 -16.45
CA VAL A 28 5.79 12.14 -16.06
C VAL A 28 5.98 12.37 -14.57
N ASP A 29 5.52 11.42 -13.76
CA ASP A 29 5.77 11.42 -12.32
C ASP A 29 7.27 11.34 -12.07
N THR A 30 7.84 12.41 -11.51
CA THR A 30 9.19 12.38 -10.95
C THR A 30 9.06 11.87 -9.52
N TYR A 31 9.50 10.63 -9.28
CA TYR A 31 9.54 10.04 -7.94
C TYR A 31 10.93 10.27 -7.33
N PRO A 32 11.09 11.13 -6.32
CA PRO A 32 12.26 11.09 -5.45
C PRO A 32 12.38 9.68 -4.88
N SER A 33 13.58 9.20 -4.59
CA SER A 33 13.77 7.82 -4.10
C SER A 33 13.34 7.66 -2.63
N GLU A 34 12.07 7.95 -2.31
CA GLU A 34 11.39 7.78 -1.02
C GLU A 34 11.30 6.30 -0.59
N LEU A 35 11.65 5.38 -1.50
CA LEU A 35 11.69 3.93 -1.22
C LEU A 35 12.62 3.60 -0.03
N ALA A 36 13.65 4.42 0.20
CA ALA A 36 14.58 4.25 1.32
C ALA A 36 13.85 4.32 2.68
N GLU A 37 12.86 5.19 2.83
CA GLU A 37 12.12 5.35 4.10
C GLU A 37 11.25 4.13 4.39
N LEU A 38 10.62 3.59 3.35
CA LEU A 38 9.87 2.32 3.40
C LEU A 38 10.76 1.14 3.83
N MET A 39 12.04 1.14 3.48
CA MET A 39 13.00 0.11 3.89
C MET A 39 13.35 0.15 5.38
N HIS A 40 13.11 1.28 6.07
CA HIS A 40 13.30 1.39 7.53
C HIS A 40 12.13 0.80 8.31
N LEU A 41 10.99 0.53 7.66
CA LEU A 41 9.87 -0.15 8.28
C LEU A 41 10.16 -1.64 8.42
N GLU A 42 9.66 -2.21 9.51
CA GLU A 42 9.66 -3.67 9.69
C GLU A 42 9.01 -4.35 8.47
N PRO A 43 9.57 -5.45 7.94
CA PRO A 43 9.08 -6.10 6.71
C PRO A 43 7.58 -6.39 6.71
N GLY A 44 7.02 -6.83 7.85
CA GLY A 44 5.59 -7.10 7.97
C GLY A 44 4.71 -5.85 7.85
N LEU A 45 5.18 -4.71 8.38
CA LEU A 45 4.46 -3.44 8.28
C LEU A 45 4.50 -2.87 6.85
N ARG A 46 5.63 -3.00 6.17
CA ARG A 46 5.77 -2.62 4.76
C ARG A 46 4.86 -3.47 3.85
N ALA A 47 4.82 -4.78 4.06
CA ALA A 47 3.90 -5.66 3.35
C ALA A 47 2.44 -5.30 3.63
N LEU A 48 2.10 -4.96 4.88
CA LEU A 48 0.76 -4.54 5.27
C LEU A 48 0.33 -3.24 4.56
N LEU A 49 1.21 -2.24 4.48
CA LEU A 49 0.97 -1.00 3.74
C LEU A 49 0.74 -1.29 2.26
N PHE A 50 1.60 -2.08 1.64
CA PHE A 50 1.47 -2.44 0.23
C PHE A 50 0.12 -3.12 -0.05
N LEU A 51 -0.23 -4.14 0.73
CA LEU A 51 -1.48 -4.87 0.54
C LEU A 51 -2.70 -3.95 0.69
N VAL A 52 -2.72 -3.03 1.65
CA VAL A 52 -3.90 -2.21 1.90
C VAL A 52 -3.97 -0.98 0.99
N ASP A 53 -2.87 -0.25 0.84
CA ASP A 53 -2.85 1.06 0.17
C ASP A 53 -2.56 0.96 -1.33
N VAL A 54 -1.82 -0.06 -1.77
CA VAL A 54 -1.51 -0.29 -3.20
C VAL A 54 -2.44 -1.33 -3.81
N GLU A 55 -2.61 -2.49 -3.15
CA GLU A 55 -3.45 -3.58 -3.67
C GLU A 55 -4.93 -3.45 -3.26
N GLY A 56 -5.27 -2.52 -2.36
CA GLY A 56 -6.65 -2.26 -1.94
C GLY A 56 -7.26 -3.37 -1.07
N GLU A 57 -6.43 -4.19 -0.43
CA GLU A 57 -6.91 -5.31 0.37
C GLU A 57 -7.66 -4.88 1.62
N PRO A 58 -8.73 -5.63 2.01
CA PRO A 58 -9.33 -5.45 3.32
C PRO A 58 -8.29 -5.66 4.42
N ILE A 59 -8.23 -4.73 5.38
CA ILE A 59 -7.23 -4.75 6.48
C ILE A 59 -7.21 -6.09 7.22
N ALA A 60 -8.35 -6.76 7.37
CA ALA A 60 -8.41 -8.07 8.03
C ALA A 60 -7.70 -9.17 7.24
N GLU A 61 -7.83 -9.18 5.91
CA GLU A 61 -7.16 -10.15 5.03
C GLU A 61 -5.67 -9.86 4.94
N ALA A 62 -5.29 -8.58 4.83
CA ALA A 62 -3.90 -8.16 4.83
C ALA A 62 -3.21 -8.47 6.17
N ALA A 63 -3.91 -8.28 7.29
CA ALA A 63 -3.40 -8.62 8.63
C ALA A 63 -3.11 -10.12 8.78
N ASP A 64 -4.03 -10.98 8.33
CA ASP A 64 -3.84 -12.42 8.32
C ASP A 64 -2.62 -12.82 7.46
N ALA A 65 -2.49 -12.23 6.28
CA ALA A 65 -1.37 -12.49 5.36
C ALA A 65 0.01 -12.14 5.96
N VAL A 66 0.10 -11.13 6.83
CA VAL A 66 1.35 -10.73 7.49
C VAL A 66 1.50 -11.26 8.93
N GLY A 67 0.59 -12.12 9.39
CA GLY A 67 0.63 -12.71 10.73
C GLY A 67 0.27 -11.73 11.87
N MET A 68 -0.50 -10.68 11.59
CA MET A 68 -0.95 -9.69 12.56
C MET A 68 -2.41 -9.89 12.98
N ARG A 69 -2.74 -9.46 14.20
CA ARG A 69 -4.13 -9.32 14.62
C ARG A 69 -4.77 -8.10 13.92
N PRO A 70 -6.03 -8.17 13.45
CA PRO A 70 -6.66 -7.05 12.72
C PRO A 70 -6.68 -5.71 13.47
N ALA A 71 -6.85 -5.74 14.80
CA ALA A 71 -6.79 -4.52 15.63
C ALA A 71 -5.38 -3.89 15.65
N ALA A 72 -4.34 -4.71 15.76
CA ALA A 72 -2.96 -4.26 15.73
C ALA A 72 -2.60 -3.70 14.34
N ALA A 73 -3.04 -4.37 13.27
CA ALA A 73 -2.84 -3.92 11.88
C ALA A 73 -3.47 -2.54 11.63
N ARG A 74 -4.70 -2.30 12.09
CA ARG A 74 -5.35 -0.98 11.97
C ARG A 74 -4.54 0.11 12.67
N MET A 75 -4.07 -0.15 13.89
CA MET A 75 -3.26 0.82 14.63
C MET A 75 -1.92 1.08 13.94
N ALA A 76 -1.27 0.03 13.44
CA ALA A 76 0.01 0.14 12.75
C ALA A 76 -0.12 0.95 11.46
N LEU A 77 -1.14 0.67 10.64
CA LEU A 77 -1.47 1.43 9.43
C LEU A 77 -1.71 2.92 9.73
N THR A 78 -2.52 3.22 10.75
CA THR A 78 -2.79 4.61 11.13
C THR A 78 -1.51 5.36 11.49
N ARG A 79 -0.62 4.74 12.27
CA ARG A 79 0.66 5.34 12.66
C ARG A 79 1.59 5.52 11.46
N ALA A 80 1.72 4.48 10.64
CA ALA A 80 2.58 4.51 9.46
C ALA A 80 2.15 5.59 8.46
N ARG A 81 0.84 5.67 8.15
CA ARG A 81 0.30 6.72 7.27
C ARG A 81 0.49 8.12 7.84
N ARG A 82 0.33 8.31 9.15
CA ARG A 82 0.59 9.61 9.79
C ARG A 82 2.05 10.02 9.66
N ARG A 83 2.97 9.07 9.84
CA ARG A 83 4.40 9.32 9.69
C ARG A 83 4.76 9.69 8.26
N LEU A 84 4.34 8.88 7.28
CA LEU A 84 4.59 9.15 5.86
C LEU A 84 4.04 10.50 5.41
N ARG A 85 2.82 10.87 5.86
CA ARG A 85 2.28 12.20 5.58
C ARG A 85 3.14 13.33 6.14
N ALA A 86 3.72 13.16 7.32
CA ALA A 86 4.59 14.17 7.92
C ALA A 86 5.91 14.30 7.14
N GLU A 87 6.49 13.17 6.71
CA GLU A 87 7.71 13.12 5.90
C GLU A 87 7.49 13.83 4.54
N ILE A 88 6.40 13.50 3.81
CA ILE A 88 6.04 14.14 2.54
C ILE A 88 5.80 15.66 2.69
N THR A 89 5.13 16.08 3.77
CA THR A 89 4.85 17.51 4.00
C THR A 89 6.15 18.29 4.25
N MET A 90 7.09 17.72 5.01
CA MET A 90 8.39 18.34 5.27
C MET A 90 9.25 18.48 4.01
N GLU A 91 9.15 17.53 3.08
CA GLU A 91 9.83 17.60 1.79
C GLU A 91 9.22 18.67 0.88
N SER A 92 7.88 18.80 0.89
CA SER A 92 7.16 19.79 0.07
C SER A 92 7.37 21.25 0.51
N ASP A 93 7.63 21.49 1.80
CA ASP A 93 7.87 22.83 2.37
C ASP A 93 9.35 23.27 2.26
N GLY A 94 10.24 22.38 1.81
CA GLY A 94 11.70 22.59 1.78
C GLY A 94 12.28 23.08 0.45
N ASP A 95 11.43 23.32 -0.56
CA ASP A 95 11.82 23.69 -1.94
C ASP A 95 11.35 25.11 -2.31
#